data_AF-A0A1M2VD22-F1
#
_entry.id   AF-A0A1M2VD22-F1
#
_cell.length_a   1.000
_cell.length_b   1.000
_cell.length_c   1.000
_cell.angle_alpha   90.00
_cell.angle_beta   90.00
_cell.angle_gamma   90.00
#
_symmetry.space_group_name_H-M   'P 1'
#
loop_
_entity.id
_entity.type
_entity.pdbx_description
1 polymer ?
#
loop_
_entity_poly.entity_id
_entity_poly.type
_entity_poly.pdbx_seq_one_letter_code
_entity_poly.pdbx_strand_id
1 'polypeptide(L)'
;MDGDAFHAAVYHVVRQIPPQKVTSYGHIAKLVGMPNYSRHVGQALRFLSPDVTPPIPWYRVISSAGTISSRGPGTDGASRQRDALVAEGVDVEVTRSGDLKVNMRQYGWFPAVGTIDTGVQQAQGEDDDGDGAAEGEEQEEAA
;
A
#
# COMPACT_ATOMS: atom_id res chain seq x y z
N MET A 1 4.46 -14.17 5.03
CA MET A 1 3.09 -13.72 5.31
C MET A 1 2.12 -14.65 4.61
N ASP A 2 1.15 -15.23 5.30
CA ASP A 2 0.08 -15.98 4.64
C ASP A 2 -0.92 -15.04 3.92
N GLY A 3 -1.81 -15.61 3.10
CA GLY A 3 -2.72 -14.84 2.26
C GLY A 3 -3.74 -14.02 3.06
N ASP A 4 -4.24 -14.55 4.17
CA ASP A 4 -5.25 -13.89 4.99
C ASP A 4 -4.65 -12.72 5.76
N ALA A 5 -3.46 -12.89 6.33
CA ALA A 5 -2.70 -11.80 6.94
C ALA A 5 -2.39 -10.70 5.92
N PHE A 6 -2.02 -11.08 4.68
CA PHE A 6 -1.77 -10.10 3.61
C PHE A 6 -3.02 -9.27 3.29
N HIS A 7 -4.18 -9.92 3.14
CA HIS A 7 -5.45 -9.22 2.93
C HIS A 7 -5.78 -8.29 4.10
N ALA A 8 -5.62 -8.75 5.34
CA ALA A 8 -5.85 -7.95 6.53
C ALA A 8 -4.97 -6.69 6.57
N ALA A 9 -3.67 -6.81 6.29
CA ALA A 9 -2.75 -5.66 6.23
C ALA A 9 -3.11 -4.70 5.10
N VAL A 10 -3.45 -5.20 3.91
CA VAL A 10 -3.94 -4.36 2.81
C VAL A 10 -5.17 -3.56 3.23
N TYR A 11 -6.15 -4.21 3.84
CA TYR A 11 -7.37 -3.54 4.29
C TYR A 11 -7.11 -2.52 5.40
N HIS A 12 -6.17 -2.83 6.31
CA HIS A 12 -5.74 -1.93 7.37
C HIS A 12 -5.11 -0.65 6.81
N VAL A 13 -4.20 -0.76 5.84
CA VAL A 13 -3.57 0.40 5.18
C VAL A 13 -4.59 1.19 4.36
N VAL A 14 -5.50 0.53 3.63
CA VAL A 14 -6.50 1.22 2.80
C VAL A 14 -7.46 2.08 3.64
N ARG A 15 -7.80 1.65 4.85
CA ARG A 15 -8.63 2.45 5.78
C ARG A 15 -7.94 3.73 6.26
N GLN A 16 -6.61 3.77 6.24
CA GLN A 16 -5.84 4.94 6.66
C GLN A 16 -5.65 5.99 5.56
N ILE A 17 -5.98 5.67 4.30
CA ILE A 17 -5.91 6.66 3.22
C ILE A 17 -6.86 7.80 3.57
N PRO A 18 -6.40 9.06 3.69
CA PRO A 18 -7.28 10.17 4.05
C PRO A 18 -8.37 10.41 3.00
N PRO A 19 -9.50 11.04 3.37
CA PRO A 19 -10.45 11.58 2.40
C PRO A 19 -9.76 12.51 1.40
N GLN A 20 -10.29 12.58 0.17
CA GLN A 20 -9.70 13.35 -0.95
C GLN A 20 -8.29 12.89 -1.35
N LYS A 21 -7.81 11.75 -0.85
CA LYS A 21 -6.51 11.22 -1.21
C LYS A 21 -6.62 9.87 -1.89
N VAL A 22 -5.69 9.63 -2.80
CA VAL A 22 -5.56 8.39 -3.54
C VAL A 22 -4.15 7.85 -3.43
N THR A 23 -4.02 6.53 -3.52
CA THR A 23 -2.73 5.87 -3.59
C THR A 23 -2.73 4.82 -4.70
N SER A 24 -1.58 4.19 -4.93
CA SER A 24 -1.45 3.15 -5.95
C SER A 24 -1.37 1.75 -5.36
N TYR A 25 -1.83 0.75 -6.11
CA TYR A 25 -1.70 -0.66 -5.75
C TYR A 25 -0.25 -1.04 -5.39
N GLY A 26 0.71 -0.56 -6.18
CA GLY A 26 2.13 -0.80 -5.92
C GLY A 26 2.65 -0.10 -4.67
N HIS A 27 2.09 1.05 -4.32
CA HIS A 27 2.49 1.74 -3.09
C HIS A 27 1.96 1.04 -1.84
N ILE A 28 0.71 0.56 -1.83
CA ILE A 28 0.19 -0.29 -0.74
C ILE A 28 1.05 -1.53 -0.58
N ALA A 29 1.38 -2.20 -1.70
CA ALA A 29 2.22 -3.39 -1.70
C ALA A 29 3.60 -3.11 -1.04
N LYS A 30 4.19 -1.94 -1.30
CA LYS A 30 5.43 -1.49 -0.65
C LYS A 30 5.24 -1.25 0.85
N LEU A 31 4.15 -0.60 1.26
CA LEU A 31 3.87 -0.31 2.68
C LEU A 31 3.75 -1.60 3.49
N VAL A 32 3.09 -2.63 2.97
CA VAL A 32 2.94 -3.93 3.66
C VAL A 32 4.16 -4.86 3.51
N GLY A 33 5.29 -4.35 3.01
CA GLY A 33 6.53 -5.14 2.88
C GLY A 33 6.58 -6.13 1.72
N MET A 34 5.65 -6.04 0.75
CA MET A 34 5.53 -6.94 -0.40
C MET A 34 5.57 -6.16 -1.72
N PRO A 35 6.69 -5.53 -2.11
CA PRO A 35 6.76 -4.55 -3.21
C PRO A 35 6.30 -5.10 -4.58
N ASN A 36 6.42 -6.42 -4.80
CA ASN A 36 6.05 -7.08 -6.06
C ASN A 36 4.56 -7.53 -6.11
N TYR A 37 3.76 -7.24 -5.08
CA TYR A 37 2.42 -7.79 -4.90
C TYR A 37 1.29 -6.84 -5.32
N SER A 38 1.57 -5.84 -6.16
CA SER A 38 0.57 -4.87 -6.64
C SER A 38 -0.69 -5.52 -7.23
N ARG A 39 -0.53 -6.61 -8.01
CA ARG A 39 -1.65 -7.39 -8.56
C ARG A 39 -2.45 -8.10 -7.46
N HIS A 40 -1.79 -8.58 -6.41
CA HIS A 40 -2.45 -9.23 -5.27
C HIS A 40 -3.25 -8.22 -4.45
N VAL A 41 -2.76 -6.98 -4.28
CA VAL A 41 -3.56 -5.89 -3.69
C VAL A 41 -4.84 -5.67 -4.49
N GLY A 42 -4.75 -5.61 -5.82
CA GLY A 42 -5.92 -5.49 -6.68
C GLY A 42 -6.91 -6.65 -6.53
N GLN A 43 -6.42 -7.88 -6.38
CA GLN A 43 -7.26 -9.05 -6.14
C GLN A 43 -7.95 -8.99 -4.77
N ALA A 44 -7.23 -8.64 -3.71
CA ALA A 44 -7.78 -8.47 -2.37
C ALA A 44 -8.96 -7.47 -2.39
N LEU A 45 -8.77 -6.31 -3.03
CA LEU A 45 -9.81 -5.28 -3.13
C LEU A 45 -10.97 -5.67 -4.06
N ARG A 46 -10.76 -6.58 -5.03
CA ARG A 46 -11.83 -7.06 -5.92
C ARG A 46 -12.83 -7.96 -5.19
N PHE A 47 -12.37 -8.74 -4.23
CA PHE A 47 -13.21 -9.71 -3.49
C PHE A 47 -13.76 -9.17 -2.17
N LEU A 48 -13.68 -7.86 -1.95
CA LEU A 48 -14.26 -7.21 -0.78
C LEU A 48 -15.79 -7.37 -0.75
N SER A 49 -16.30 -7.88 0.37
CA SER A 49 -17.73 -7.86 0.65
C SER A 49 -18.19 -6.41 0.90
N PRO A 50 -19.35 -6.00 0.37
CA PRO A 50 -19.90 -4.66 0.62
C PRO A 50 -20.26 -4.44 2.10
N ASP A 51 -20.49 -5.51 2.87
CA ASP A 51 -20.94 -5.44 4.27
C ASP A 51 -19.78 -5.38 5.29
N VAL A 52 -18.53 -5.22 4.80
CA VAL A 52 -17.36 -5.17 5.67
C VAL A 52 -17.42 -3.96 6.61
N THR A 53 -17.27 -4.22 7.92
CA THR A 53 -17.29 -3.19 8.96
C THR A 53 -15.95 -3.15 9.70
N PRO A 54 -15.31 -1.96 9.85
CA PRO A 54 -15.67 -0.70 9.22
C PRO A 54 -15.42 -0.74 7.69
N PRO A 55 -16.13 0.11 6.92
CA PRO A 55 -16.04 0.13 5.46
C PRO A 55 -14.62 0.38 4.99
N ILE A 56 -14.27 -0.21 3.85
CA ILE A 56 -12.94 -0.10 3.24
C ILE A 56 -13.06 0.80 2.00
N PRO A 57 -12.40 1.97 1.95
CA PRO A 57 -12.51 2.93 0.84
C PRO A 57 -11.67 2.48 -0.37
N TRP A 58 -12.01 1.32 -0.94
CA TRP A 58 -11.28 0.68 -2.05
C TRP A 58 -11.14 1.60 -3.28
N TYR A 59 -12.08 2.53 -3.47
CA TYR A 59 -12.09 3.47 -4.58
C TYR A 59 -10.92 4.48 -4.52
N ARG A 60 -10.27 4.65 -3.36
CA ARG A 60 -9.06 5.48 -3.20
C ARG A 60 -7.79 4.81 -3.74
N VAL A 61 -7.86 3.57 -4.24
CA VAL A 61 -6.71 2.82 -4.78
C VAL A 61 -6.80 2.72 -6.30
N ILE A 62 -5.81 3.28 -7.00
CA ILE A 62 -5.77 3.38 -8.47
C ILE A 62 -4.44 2.90 -9.05
N SER A 63 -4.29 2.93 -10.39
CA SER A 63 -3.02 2.60 -11.04
C SER A 63 -1.94 3.63 -10.70
N SER A 64 -0.67 3.23 -10.75
CA SER A 64 0.46 4.16 -10.55
C SER A 64 0.51 5.28 -11.60
N ALA A 65 -0.12 5.09 -12.77
CA ALA A 65 -0.25 6.11 -13.80
C ALA A 65 -1.33 7.17 -13.48
N GLY A 66 -2.05 7.01 -12.36
CA GLY A 66 -3.20 7.85 -11.98
C GLY A 66 -4.48 7.49 -12.72
N THR A 67 -4.52 6.37 -13.45
CA THR A 67 -5.69 5.94 -14.21
C THR A 67 -6.61 5.08 -13.37
N ILE A 68 -7.93 5.32 -13.42
CA ILE A 68 -8.94 4.42 -12.89
C ILE A 68 -9.09 3.24 -13.86
N SER A 69 -8.59 2.08 -13.46
CA SER A 69 -8.62 0.89 -14.32
C SER A 69 -10.03 0.35 -14.52
N SER A 70 -10.34 -0.07 -15.75
CA SER A 70 -11.55 -0.85 -16.04
C SER A 70 -11.53 -2.15 -15.24
N ARG A 71 -12.68 -2.53 -14.67
CA ARG A 71 -12.85 -3.76 -13.88
C ARG A 71 -13.40 -4.93 -14.71
N GLY A 72 -13.40 -4.81 -16.03
CA GLY A 72 -13.81 -5.84 -17.00
C GLY A 72 -14.88 -5.33 -17.97
N PRO A 73 -15.07 -6.00 -19.13
CA PRO A 73 -16.10 -5.63 -20.10
C PRO A 73 -17.50 -5.66 -19.48
N GLY A 74 -18.33 -4.65 -19.76
CA GLY A 74 -19.70 -4.58 -19.27
C GLY A 74 -19.84 -4.30 -17.77
N THR A 75 -18.76 -3.97 -17.06
CA THR A 75 -18.82 -3.61 -15.64
C THR A 75 -18.94 -2.10 -15.44
N ASP A 76 -19.65 -1.70 -14.40
CA ASP A 76 -19.81 -0.31 -13.96
C ASP A 76 -18.71 0.14 -12.98
N GLY A 77 -17.72 -0.72 -12.72
CA GLY A 77 -16.78 -0.56 -11.61
C GLY A 77 -15.90 0.68 -11.72
N ALA A 78 -15.50 1.07 -12.94
CA ALA A 78 -14.74 2.30 -13.17
C ALA A 78 -15.59 3.55 -12.93
N SER A 79 -16.86 3.53 -13.36
CA SER A 79 -17.81 4.63 -13.12
C SER A 79 -18.12 4.78 -11.64
N ARG A 80 -18.40 3.68 -10.93
CA ARG A 80 -18.62 3.73 -9.46
C ARG A 80 -17.40 4.24 -8.71
N GLN A 81 -16.20 3.84 -9.13
CA GLN A 81 -14.96 4.34 -8.52
C GLN A 81 -14.79 5.84 -8.77
N ARG A 82 -15.05 6.33 -9.98
CA ARG A 82 -15.08 7.76 -10.30
C ARG A 82 -16.08 8.50 -9.43
N ASP A 83 -17.32 8.04 -9.38
CA ASP A 83 -18.40 8.74 -8.68
C ASP A 83 -18.11 8.85 -7.18
N ALA A 84 -17.55 7.81 -6.57
CA ALA A 84 -17.10 7.84 -5.17
C ALA A 84 -15.95 8.83 -4.94
N LEU A 85 -14.96 8.90 -5.85
CA LEU A 85 -13.86 9.85 -5.76
C LEU A 85 -14.35 11.31 -5.91
N VAL A 86 -15.23 11.56 -6.89
CA VAL A 86 -15.85 12.87 -7.12
C VAL A 86 -16.70 13.29 -5.91
N ALA A 87 -17.44 12.37 -5.31
CA ALA A 87 -18.22 12.63 -4.09
C ALA A 87 -17.36 13.06 -2.90
N GLU A 88 -16.08 12.64 -2.85
CA GLU A 88 -15.13 13.12 -1.84
C GLU A 88 -14.49 14.47 -2.20
N GLY A 89 -14.64 14.95 -3.44
CA GLY A 89 -14.00 16.17 -3.94
C GLY A 89 -12.67 15.92 -4.66
N VAL A 90 -12.45 14.70 -5.20
CA VAL A 90 -11.30 14.41 -6.06
C VAL A 90 -11.68 14.66 -7.52
N ASP A 91 -10.91 15.50 -8.20
CA ASP A 91 -11.09 15.74 -9.63
C ASP A 91 -10.65 14.52 -10.45
N VAL A 92 -11.57 14.03 -11.30
CA VAL A 92 -11.32 12.96 -12.26
C VAL A 92 -11.51 13.50 -13.68
N GLU A 93 -10.41 13.56 -14.42
CA GLU A 93 -10.38 14.03 -15.80
C GLU A 93 -10.65 12.89 -16.78
N VAL A 94 -11.43 13.15 -17.83
CA VAL A 94 -11.56 12.24 -18.97
C VAL A 94 -10.53 12.65 -20.02
N THR A 95 -9.59 11.78 -20.32
CA THR A 95 -8.58 12.02 -21.36
C THR A 95 -9.18 11.93 -22.76
N ARG A 96 -8.44 12.40 -23.78
CA ARG A 96 -8.85 12.26 -25.19
C ARG A 96 -9.06 10.81 -25.62
N SER A 97 -8.37 9.87 -24.99
CA SER A 97 -8.48 8.44 -25.25
C SER A 97 -9.68 7.79 -24.53
N GLY A 98 -10.41 8.55 -23.70
CA GLY A 98 -11.53 8.04 -22.90
C GLY A 98 -11.13 7.49 -21.52
N ASP A 99 -9.84 7.47 -21.19
CA ASP A 99 -9.39 7.04 -19.86
C ASP A 99 -9.76 8.06 -18.77
N LEU A 100 -10.13 7.55 -17.59
CA LEU A 100 -10.39 8.34 -16.38
C LEU A 100 -9.09 8.51 -15.59
N LYS A 101 -8.67 9.75 -15.33
CA LYS A 101 -7.37 10.05 -14.72
C LYS A 101 -7.49 11.00 -13.54
N VAL A 102 -6.71 10.72 -12.50
CA VAL A 102 -6.57 11.54 -11.29
C VAL A 102 -5.18 12.14 -11.24
N ASN A 103 -5.09 13.41 -10.83
CA ASN A 103 -3.83 14.08 -10.63
C ASN A 103 -3.12 13.56 -9.36
N MET A 104 -2.19 12.63 -9.55
CA MET A 104 -1.42 12.01 -8.46
C MET A 104 -0.53 12.98 -7.68
N ARG A 105 -0.17 14.15 -8.25
CA ARG A 105 0.60 15.15 -7.51
C ARG A 105 -0.25 15.90 -6.49
N GLN A 106 -1.51 16.16 -6.83
CA GLN A 106 -2.45 16.89 -5.99
C GLN A 106 -3.12 15.96 -4.94
N TYR A 107 -3.57 14.81 -5.40
CA TYR A 107 -4.38 13.89 -4.60
C TYR A 107 -3.58 12.70 -4.05
N GLY A 108 -2.30 12.57 -4.40
CA GLY A 108 -1.46 11.46 -3.96
C GLY A 108 -1.25 11.39 -2.45
N TRP A 109 -1.39 10.19 -1.90
CA TRP A 109 -0.97 9.82 -0.55
C TRP A 109 0.09 8.73 -0.63
N PHE A 110 1.34 9.14 -0.33
CA PHE A 110 2.54 8.32 -0.44
C PHE A 110 3.42 8.46 0.80
N PRO A 111 2.97 7.98 1.99
CA PRO A 111 3.81 7.93 3.16
C PRO A 111 5.07 7.09 2.92
N ALA A 112 6.12 7.35 3.69
CA ALA A 112 7.32 6.51 3.63
C ALA A 112 7.03 5.15 4.29
N VAL A 113 7.75 4.12 3.86
CA VAL A 113 7.65 2.80 4.50
C VAL A 113 8.08 2.95 5.96
N GLY A 114 7.30 2.34 6.86
CA GLY A 114 7.52 2.42 8.31
C GLY A 114 6.93 3.65 9.01
N THR A 115 6.33 4.61 8.30
CA THR A 115 5.71 5.79 8.93
C THR A 115 4.23 5.62 9.27
N ILE A 116 3.62 4.50 8.89
CA ILE A 116 2.23 4.17 9.22
C ILE A 116 2.18 2.77 9.85
N ASP A 117 1.17 2.54 10.68
CA ASP A 117 0.86 1.19 11.16
C ASP A 117 0.32 0.36 10.00
N THR A 118 0.93 -0.77 9.72
CA THR A 118 0.49 -1.69 8.65
C THR A 118 -0.14 -2.95 9.22
N GLY A 119 -0.16 -3.11 10.55
CA GLY A 119 -0.53 -4.34 11.23
C GLY A 119 0.45 -5.50 11.00
N VAL A 120 1.57 -5.25 10.31
CA VAL A 120 2.65 -6.23 10.10
C VAL A 120 3.74 -5.95 11.13
N GLN A 121 4.07 -6.93 11.97
CA GLN A 121 5.26 -6.85 12.81
C GLN A 121 6.47 -6.76 11.89
N GLN A 122 7.11 -5.58 11.86
CA GLN A 122 8.37 -5.42 11.18
C GLN A 122 9.37 -6.32 11.91
N ALA A 123 9.95 -7.29 11.19
CA ALA A 123 11.14 -7.96 11.67
C ALA A 123 12.19 -6.85 11.85
N GLN A 124 12.50 -6.52 13.09
CA GLN A 124 13.63 -5.65 13.41
C GLN A 124 14.85 -6.31 12.77
N GLY A 125 15.50 -5.62 11.84
CA GLY A 125 16.84 -5.98 11.45
C GLY A 125 17.72 -5.74 12.67
N GLU A 126 18.11 -6.83 13.33
CA GLU A 126 19.29 -6.85 14.18
C GLU A 126 20.49 -6.59 13.25
N ASP A 127 20.84 -5.31 13.07
CA ASP A 127 22.21 -4.94 12.75
C ASP A 127 23.02 -5.22 14.04
N ASP A 128 23.39 -6.49 14.23
CA ASP A 128 24.40 -6.93 15.18
C ASP A 128 25.77 -6.50 14.61
N ASP A 129 26.11 -5.22 14.81
CA ASP A 129 27.49 -4.74 14.73
C ASP A 129 28.28 -5.32 15.91
N GLY A 130 28.54 -6.63 15.84
CA GLY A 130 29.49 -7.34 16.70
C GLY A 130 30.93 -7.06 16.27
N ASP A 131 31.39 -5.81 16.45
CA ASP A 131 32.81 -5.46 16.43
C ASP A 131 33.48 -6.07 17.67
N GLY A 132 34.14 -7.21 17.47
CA GLY A 132 34.88 -7.96 18.48
C GLY A 132 36.32 -8.19 18.07
N ALA A 133 37.06 -7.11 17.82
CA ALA A 133 38.51 -7.15 17.69
C ALA A 133 39.18 -7.02 19.08
N ALA A 134 39.88 -8.07 19.52
CA ALA A 134 41.04 -7.96 20.42
C ALA A 134 41.84 -9.27 20.44
N GLU A 135 42.87 -9.33 19.58
CA GLU A 135 44.09 -10.10 19.83
C GLU A 135 44.93 -9.37 20.89
N GLY A 136 45.67 -10.10 21.74
CA GLY A 136 46.60 -9.49 22.70
C GLY A 136 47.30 -10.50 23.62
N GLU A 137 48.60 -10.67 23.39
CA GLU A 137 49.59 -11.60 23.93
C GLU A 137 49.87 -11.58 25.46
N GLU A 138 50.22 -12.78 25.95
CA GLU A 138 51.36 -13.20 26.80
C GLU A 138 52.01 -12.30 27.88
N GLN A 139 52.26 -12.95 29.04
CA GLN A 139 53.31 -12.79 30.10
C GLN A 139 52.69 -12.69 31.51
N GLU A 140 53.21 -13.20 32.63
CA GLU A 140 54.40 -13.96 33.05
C GLU A 140 54.10 -14.31 34.53
N GLU A 141 54.33 -15.54 35.01
CA GLU A 141 54.70 -15.70 36.43
C GLU A 141 55.51 -16.99 36.62
N ALA A 142 56.78 -16.79 36.99
CA ALA A 142 57.73 -17.80 37.37
C ALA A 142 57.46 -18.28 38.80
N ALA A 143 57.61 -19.58 39.03
CA ALA A 143 57.86 -20.17 40.35
C ALA A 143 58.85 -21.34 40.20
#